data_AF-J9FDZ7-F1
#
_entry.id   AF-J9FDZ7-F1
#
_cell.length_a   1.000
_cell.length_b   1.000
_cell.length_c   1.000
_cell.angle_alpha   90.00
_cell.angle_beta   90.00
_cell.angle_gamma   90.00
#
_symmetry.space_group_name_H-M   'P 1'
#
loop_
_entity.id
_entity.type
_entity.pdbx_description
1 polymer ?
#
loop_
_entity_poly.entity_id
_entity_poly.type
_entity_poly.pdbx_seq_one_letter_code
_entity_poly.pdbx_strand_id
1 'polypeptide(L)'
;MAIRHLGDLCCDLNGTAGELNNAALVDNLRLILRRIENVSKKAEQSPYWRGRKPSLVAVSKTKSSSLIQCCYDAGQMKFGENYIQELVDKAEALKSKCPNIRWHFIGT
;
A
#
# COMPACT_ATOMS: atom_id res chain seq x y z
N MET A 1 -4.62 16.36 43.19
CA MET A 1 -5.67 17.16 42.51
C MET A 1 -5.16 17.37 41.08
N ALA A 2 -5.60 16.70 40.01
CA ALA A 2 -6.74 15.82 39.78
C ALA A 2 -6.29 14.55 39.03
N ILE A 3 -6.88 13.43 39.42
CA ILE A 3 -6.91 12.14 38.70
C ILE A 3 -8.28 12.08 38.01
N ARG A 4 -8.33 11.65 36.73
CA ARG A 4 -9.43 10.95 36.02
C ARG A 4 -8.95 10.73 34.56
N HIS A 5 -8.53 9.53 34.15
CA HIS A 5 -9.30 8.32 33.80
C HIS A 5 -10.11 8.45 32.50
N LEU A 6 -9.61 7.80 31.46
CA LEU A 6 -10.26 7.31 30.23
C LEU A 6 -9.31 6.18 29.78
N GLY A 7 -9.47 4.94 30.26
CA GLY A 7 -10.45 3.96 29.78
C GLY A 7 -9.88 3.30 28.52
N ASP A 8 -9.77 1.98 28.34
CA ASP A 8 -10.01 0.81 29.15
C ASP A 8 -9.24 -0.34 28.47
N LEU A 9 -8.81 -1.31 29.27
CA LEU A 9 -8.33 -2.60 28.81
C LEU A 9 -9.41 -3.28 27.95
N CYS A 10 -9.11 -3.59 26.69
CA CYS A 10 -9.46 -4.88 26.07
C CYS A 10 -8.72 -4.98 24.72
N CYS A 11 -7.46 -5.36 24.74
CA CYS A 11 -6.86 -5.97 23.56
C CYS A 11 -6.64 -7.45 23.89
N ASP A 12 -7.62 -8.24 23.46
CA ASP A 12 -7.58 -9.70 23.51
C ASP A 12 -6.24 -10.21 22.97
N LEU A 13 -5.64 -11.14 23.72
CA LEU A 13 -4.32 -11.73 23.48
C LEU A 13 -4.26 -12.66 22.23
N ASN A 14 -5.08 -12.41 21.20
CA ASN A 14 -5.14 -13.18 19.96
C ASN A 14 -5.01 -12.36 18.66
N GLY A 15 -4.78 -11.03 18.72
CA GLY A 15 -4.77 -10.13 17.55
C GLY A 15 -3.40 -9.69 16.98
N THR A 16 -2.28 -10.02 17.61
CA THR A 16 -1.05 -9.21 17.47
C THR A 16 -0.23 -9.45 16.20
N ALA A 17 -0.17 -10.67 15.65
CA ALA A 17 0.75 -10.96 14.55
C ALA A 17 0.32 -10.34 13.20
N GLY A 18 -0.98 -10.34 12.89
CA GLY A 18 -1.51 -9.79 11.65
C GLY A 18 -1.48 -8.26 11.60
N GLU A 19 -1.79 -7.61 12.73
CA GLU A 19 -1.81 -6.15 12.84
C GLU A 19 -0.39 -5.56 12.83
N LEU A 20 0.57 -6.20 13.51
CA LEU A 20 1.98 -5.80 13.47
C LEU A 20 2.56 -5.90 12.05
N ASN A 21 2.17 -6.94 11.28
CA ASN A 21 2.62 -7.12 9.91
C ASN A 21 2.01 -6.06 8.96
N ASN A 22 0.76 -5.65 9.19
CA ASN A 22 0.12 -4.59 8.43
C ASN A 22 0.75 -3.22 8.70
N ALA A 23 1.03 -2.89 9.95
CA ALA A 23 1.70 -1.63 10.30
C ALA A 23 3.08 -1.53 9.63
N ALA A 24 3.90 -2.58 9.72
CA ALA A 24 5.21 -2.64 9.08
C ALA A 24 5.11 -2.53 7.54
N LEU A 25 4.10 -3.16 6.92
CA LEU A 25 3.85 -3.05 5.49
C LEU A 25 3.55 -1.61 5.06
N VAL A 26 2.66 -0.92 5.79
CA VAL A 26 2.29 0.47 5.51
C VAL A 26 3.49 1.40 5.71
N ASP A 27 4.32 1.17 6.72
CA ASP A 27 5.53 1.97 6.93
C ASP A 27 6.56 1.76 5.82
N ASN A 28 6.70 0.53 5.32
CA ASN A 28 7.53 0.24 4.15
C ASN A 28 7.02 0.98 2.90
N LEU A 29 5.69 0.99 2.67
CA LEU A 29 5.09 1.75 1.58
C LEU A 29 5.41 3.25 1.69
N ARG A 30 5.21 3.83 2.88
CA ARG A 30 5.53 5.26 3.15
C ARG A 30 7.00 5.56 2.93
N LEU A 31 7.90 4.67 3.37
CA LEU A 31 9.34 4.81 3.17
C LEU A 31 9.69 4.85 1.68
N ILE A 32 9.12 3.95 0.87
CA ILE A 32 9.35 3.90 -0.57
C ILE A 32 8.80 5.16 -1.25
N LEU A 33 7.60 5.61 -0.91
CA LEU A 33 7.01 6.83 -1.46
C LEU A 33 7.88 8.06 -1.16
N ARG A 34 8.40 8.19 0.07
CA ARG A 34 9.33 9.26 0.45
C ARG A 34 10.62 9.21 -0.37
N ARG A 35 11.18 8.01 -0.61
CA ARG A 35 12.38 7.84 -1.45
C ARG A 35 12.11 8.30 -2.89
N ILE A 36 10.97 7.89 -3.46
CA ILE A 36 10.57 8.31 -4.81
C ILE A 36 10.43 9.83 -4.89
N GLU A 37 9.77 10.46 -3.92
CA GLU A 37 9.60 11.92 -3.90
C GLU A 37 10.96 12.64 -3.77
N ASN A 38 11.84 12.17 -2.88
CA ASN A 38 13.16 12.75 -2.69
C ASN A 38 14.03 12.67 -3.96
N VAL A 39 14.00 11.53 -4.66
CA VAL A 39 14.71 11.36 -5.93
C VAL A 39 14.07 12.21 -7.02
N SER A 40 12.74 12.31 -7.06
CA SER A 40 12.02 13.13 -8.04
C SER A 40 12.37 14.61 -7.89
N LYS A 41 12.41 15.14 -6.65
CA LYS A 41 12.83 16.52 -6.37
C LYS A 41 14.26 16.81 -6.83
N LYS A 42 15.17 15.85 -6.65
CA LYS A 42 16.55 15.99 -7.16
C LYS A 42 16.59 15.95 -8.69
N ALA A 43 15.79 15.08 -9.31
CA ALA A 43 15.72 14.97 -10.76
C ALA A 43 15.15 16.25 -11.40
N GLU A 44 14.18 16.92 -10.76
CA GLU A 44 13.60 18.20 -11.20
C GLU A 44 14.62 19.33 -11.32
N GLN A 45 15.73 19.27 -10.58
CA GLN A 45 16.81 20.26 -10.63
C GLN A 45 17.80 20.01 -11.77
N SER A 46 17.69 18.87 -12.47
CA SER A 46 18.59 18.51 -13.55
C SER A 46 18.20 19.18 -14.87
N PRO A 47 19.17 19.64 -15.70
CA PRO A 47 18.88 20.12 -17.04
C PRO A 47 18.28 19.04 -17.96
N TYR A 48 18.40 17.77 -17.58
CA TYR A 48 17.82 16.63 -18.32
C TYR A 48 16.41 16.26 -17.85
N TRP A 49 15.81 17.03 -16.94
CA TRP A 49 14.46 16.75 -16.45
C TRP A 49 13.42 16.87 -17.55
N ARG A 50 12.65 15.80 -17.77
CA ARG A 50 11.63 15.73 -18.83
C ARG A 50 10.21 16.03 -18.33
N GLY A 51 10.06 16.64 -17.15
CA GLY A 51 8.75 17.00 -16.61
C GLY A 51 7.88 15.81 -16.18
N ARG A 52 8.46 14.63 -15.94
CA ARG A 52 7.69 13.41 -15.62
C ARG A 52 8.18 12.74 -14.34
N LYS A 53 7.34 12.78 -13.30
CA LYS A 53 7.56 12.01 -12.07
C LYS A 53 7.28 10.52 -12.30
N PRO A 54 8.12 9.61 -11.77
CA PRO A 54 7.82 8.19 -11.76
C PRO A 54 6.57 7.91 -10.89
N SER A 55 5.83 6.86 -11.26
CA SER A 55 4.72 6.33 -10.46
C SER A 55 5.12 4.99 -9.85
N LEU A 56 4.72 4.74 -8.61
CA LEU A 56 4.87 3.43 -7.97
C LEU A 56 3.74 2.49 -8.39
N VAL A 57 4.08 1.35 -8.98
CA VAL A 57 3.19 0.19 -9.14
C VAL A 57 3.62 -0.87 -8.13
N ALA A 58 2.76 -1.15 -7.14
CA ALA A 58 3.05 -2.12 -6.10
C ALA A 58 2.76 -3.54 -6.62
N VAL A 59 3.80 -4.38 -6.74
CA VAL A 59 3.64 -5.75 -7.24
C VAL A 59 3.04 -6.64 -6.16
N SER A 60 1.86 -7.21 -6.42
CA SER A 60 1.06 -7.97 -5.46
C SER A 60 0.88 -9.45 -5.80
N LYS A 61 1.64 -9.96 -6.79
CA LYS A 61 1.71 -11.40 -7.08
C LYS A 61 1.99 -12.19 -5.81
N THR A 62 1.29 -13.30 -5.61
CA THR A 62 1.38 -14.16 -4.42
C THR A 62 1.03 -13.49 -3.07
N LYS A 63 0.49 -12.26 -3.07
CA LYS A 63 0.00 -11.57 -1.87
C LYS A 63 -1.53 -11.63 -1.80
N SER A 64 -2.06 -11.69 -0.58
CA SER A 64 -3.51 -11.76 -0.35
C SER A 64 -4.19 -10.41 -0.61
N SER A 65 -5.48 -10.45 -0.95
CA SER A 65 -6.30 -9.25 -1.14
C SER A 65 -6.37 -8.36 0.12
N SER A 66 -6.23 -8.94 1.32
CA SER A 66 -6.18 -8.17 2.57
C SER A 66 -4.95 -7.25 2.65
N LEU A 67 -3.79 -7.69 2.17
CA LEU A 67 -2.59 -6.84 2.13
C LEU A 67 -2.72 -5.73 1.07
N ILE A 68 -3.40 -6.02 -0.04
CA ILE A 68 -3.71 -5.03 -1.07
C ILE A 68 -4.66 -3.98 -0.49
N GLN A 69 -5.70 -4.40 0.23
CA GLN A 69 -6.62 -3.49 0.92
C GLN A 69 -5.87 -2.62 1.94
N CYS A 70 -4.99 -3.20 2.76
CA CYS A 70 -4.18 -2.45 3.72
C CYS A 70 -3.31 -1.36 3.05
N CYS A 71 -2.66 -1.68 1.93
CA CYS A 71 -1.92 -0.69 1.14
C CYS A 71 -2.85 0.35 0.47
N TYR A 72 -4.03 -0.06 0.04
CA TYR A 72 -5.03 0.81 -0.56
C TYR A 72 -5.55 1.85 0.43
N ASP A 73 -5.87 1.41 1.65
CA ASP A 73 -6.29 2.28 2.76
C ASP A 73 -5.17 3.28 3.14
N ALA A 74 -3.91 2.92 2.88
CA ALA A 74 -2.75 3.80 2.99
C ALA A 74 -2.48 4.68 1.74
N GLY A 75 -3.35 4.64 0.73
CA GLY A 75 -3.33 5.50 -0.46
C GLY A 75 -2.67 4.90 -1.71
N GLN A 76 -2.21 3.64 -1.67
CA GLN A 76 -1.66 2.97 -2.87
C GLN A 76 -2.80 2.55 -3.81
N MET A 77 -2.83 3.09 -5.02
CA MET A 77 -3.89 2.78 -5.99
C MET A 77 -3.45 1.86 -7.13
N LYS A 78 -2.14 1.80 -7.45
CA LYS A 78 -1.64 1.07 -8.62
C LYS A 78 -1.02 -0.25 -8.19
N PHE A 79 -1.56 -1.36 -8.66
CA PHE A 79 -1.09 -2.70 -8.32
C PHE A 79 -0.71 -3.50 -9.57
N GLY A 80 0.34 -4.32 -9.45
CA GLY A 80 0.91 -5.12 -10.52
C GLY A 80 0.75 -6.61 -10.27
N GLU A 81 0.23 -7.35 -11.26
CA GLU A 81 0.07 -8.80 -11.19
C GLU A 81 0.77 -9.50 -12.37
N ASN A 82 1.34 -10.68 -12.08
CA ASN A 82 2.02 -11.50 -13.09
C ASN A 82 1.10 -12.53 -13.74
N TYR A 83 0.03 -12.96 -13.07
CA TYR A 83 -0.86 -14.01 -13.54
C TYR A 83 -2.26 -13.44 -13.74
N ILE A 84 -2.85 -13.67 -14.90
CA ILE A 84 -4.16 -13.09 -15.24
C ILE A 84 -5.27 -13.57 -14.31
N GLN A 85 -5.23 -14.86 -13.91
CA GLN A 85 -6.22 -15.42 -12.99
C GLN A 85 -6.15 -14.75 -11.61
N GLU A 86 -4.95 -14.60 -11.05
CA GLU A 86 -4.77 -13.88 -9.78
C GLU A 86 -5.29 -12.44 -9.86
N LEU A 87 -5.04 -11.74 -10.99
CA LEU A 87 -5.52 -10.38 -11.20
C LEU A 87 -7.05 -10.34 -11.19
N VAL A 88 -7.71 -11.19 -11.97
CA VAL A 88 -9.17 -11.24 -12.07
C VAL A 88 -9.80 -11.55 -10.72
N ASP A 89 -9.29 -12.56 -10.02
CA ASP A 89 -9.81 -12.99 -8.71
C ASP A 89 -9.68 -11.87 -7.67
N LYS A 90 -8.51 -11.20 -7.61
CA LYS A 90 -8.28 -10.07 -6.69
C LYS A 90 -9.10 -8.85 -7.07
N ALA A 91 -9.24 -8.56 -8.36
CA ALA A 91 -10.01 -7.43 -8.87
C ALA A 91 -11.49 -7.55 -8.49
N GLU A 92 -12.09 -8.73 -8.66
CA GLU A 92 -13.48 -8.97 -8.28
C GLU A 92 -13.65 -8.93 -6.75
N ALA A 93 -12.75 -9.58 -6.00
CA ALA A 93 -12.81 -9.60 -4.54
C ALA A 93 -12.70 -8.20 -3.90
N LEU A 94 -11.99 -7.27 -4.55
CA LEU A 94 -11.74 -5.91 -4.03
C LEU A 94 -12.62 -4.84 -4.65
N LYS A 95 -13.44 -5.16 -5.65
CA LYS A 95 -14.21 -4.21 -6.44
C LYS A 95 -15.09 -3.26 -5.61
N SER A 96 -15.74 -3.78 -4.57
CA SER A 96 -16.64 -3.01 -3.70
C SER A 96 -15.91 -2.15 -2.67
N LYS A 97 -14.79 -2.65 -2.13
CA LYS A 97 -14.02 -1.98 -1.06
C LYS A 97 -12.97 -1.01 -1.61
N CYS A 98 -12.38 -1.34 -2.75
CA CYS A 98 -11.26 -0.63 -3.34
C CYS A 98 -11.53 -0.26 -4.82
N PRO A 99 -12.62 0.49 -5.12
CA PRO A 99 -13.08 0.72 -6.50
C PRO A 99 -12.09 1.50 -7.36
N ASN A 100 -11.14 2.23 -6.75
CA ASN A 100 -10.16 3.07 -7.45
C ASN A 100 -8.83 2.36 -7.77
N ILE A 101 -8.74 1.04 -7.53
CA ILE A 101 -7.54 0.29 -7.90
C ILE A 101 -7.33 0.32 -9.41
N ARG A 102 -6.09 0.60 -9.82
CA ARG A 102 -5.62 0.48 -11.19
C ARG A 102 -4.73 -0.75 -11.30
N TRP A 103 -5.25 -1.78 -11.95
CA TRP A 103 -4.54 -3.02 -12.20
C TRP A 103 -3.60 -2.87 -13.39
N HIS A 104 -2.36 -3.33 -13.22
CA HIS A 104 -1.35 -3.42 -14.25
C HIS A 104 -0.96 -4.89 -14.40
N PHE A 105 -1.25 -5.49 -15.55
CA PHE A 105 -0.66 -6.78 -15.88
C PHE A 105 0.79 -6.57 -16.27
N ILE A 106 1.71 -7.23 -15.57
CA ILE A 106 3.17 -7.11 -15.77
C ILE A 106 3.83 -8.48 -16.02
N GLY A 107 3.01 -9.53 -16.15
CA GLY A 107 3.44 -10.85 -16.56
C GLY A 107 3.76 -10.92 -18.06
N THR A 108 4.35 -12.04 -18.45
CA THR A 108 4.63 -12.41 -19.84
C THR A 108 3.75 -13.57 -20.25
#